data_AF-A0A831TNC7-F1
#
_entry.id   AF-A0A831TNC7-F1
#
_cell.length_a   1.000
_cell.length_b   1.000
_cell.length_c   1.000
_cell.angle_alpha   90.00
_cell.angle_beta   90.00
_cell.angle_gamma   90.00
#
_symmetry.space_group_name_H-M   'P 1'
#
loop_
_entity.id
_entity.type
_entity.pdbx_description
1 polymer ?
#
loop_
_entity_poly.entity_id
_entity_poly.type
_entity_poly.pdbx_seq_one_letter_code
_entity_poly.pdbx_strand_id
1 'polypeptide(L)'
;MYPTTTQYDNSIYAPARTITGRVTFVIVDVTAAGDILSITTSTESTISNKSQLSNNVRSTTYNLATLETDRFLLDGSFSFPDDTIVNNGEMGYVSDILCDSAGTFSPSIDIVFVFNGPHSSVGITITFDVFNDEYAEDFTVTAYDASDVVIETVTVVGNTESIVSALGQLADYKKITIEITKWNVGDRRARIVEVDFGIIQVYTDDSLIRFGLIEEMNPISATLPSPEFDFTVDNSEKLFNILNPVGFYAYLQERQPIYAELGVDIGAGVIEWVPVGEYLLSEWTSDQGSLTASFTARTNLDVLANFDYEQLTTVSRSLKALAVAVFAICGITNYDIDIALDSITTNSLAKKTNCKNVLQMIAIAGIANIFVTRDNVITLKQIPTPLGVADDVIDFDNIYQEPKIVLEPPVKQVEVTYWTDLSTSAIDTVTSGETLGDVLKLEGNTLINTSARATAVANWILAQKAYRAKYQINWRGNPAHELGDVIDIENSFGSDMSAFITKRNMTYQGYLQGQTEAHGAVN
;
A
#
# COMPACT_ATOMS: atom_id res chain seq x y z
N MET A 1 -4.74 -11.99 -9.87
CA MET A 1 -3.48 -11.67 -10.58
C MET A 1 -3.54 -10.23 -11.08
N TYR A 2 -2.44 -9.49 -10.96
CA TYR A 2 -2.32 -8.13 -11.47
C TYR A 2 -2.48 -8.09 -12.99
N PRO A 3 -3.27 -7.15 -13.54
CA PRO A 3 -3.38 -6.98 -14.99
C PRO A 3 -2.05 -6.54 -15.61
N THR A 4 -1.56 -7.31 -16.58
CA THR A 4 -0.31 -7.05 -17.32
C THR A 4 -0.55 -7.06 -18.82
N THR A 5 0.37 -6.50 -19.60
CA THR A 5 0.28 -6.60 -21.06
C THR A 5 0.66 -8.01 -21.53
N THR A 6 0.19 -8.39 -22.71
CA THR A 6 0.63 -9.63 -23.36
C THR A 6 2.15 -9.66 -23.59
N GLN A 7 2.80 -8.50 -23.80
CA GLN A 7 4.25 -8.44 -23.93
C GLN A 7 4.95 -8.78 -22.61
N TYR A 8 4.44 -8.28 -21.49
CA TYR A 8 4.89 -8.67 -20.16
C TYR A 8 4.78 -10.17 -19.95
N ASP A 9 3.62 -10.76 -20.24
CA ASP A 9 3.37 -12.20 -20.03
C ASP A 9 4.36 -13.07 -20.82
N ASN A 10 4.70 -12.65 -22.04
CA ASN A 10 5.71 -13.34 -22.84
C ASN A 10 7.13 -13.14 -22.30
N SER A 11 7.48 -11.93 -21.86
CA SER A 11 8.81 -11.59 -21.37
C SER A 11 9.13 -12.19 -20.00
N ILE A 12 8.16 -12.24 -19.08
CA ILE A 12 8.38 -12.77 -17.73
C ILE A 12 8.70 -14.28 -17.76
N TYR A 13 8.18 -15.00 -18.76
CA TYR A 13 8.41 -16.43 -18.99
C TYR A 13 9.44 -16.74 -20.08
N ALA A 14 10.04 -15.72 -20.70
CA ALA A 14 11.07 -15.93 -21.70
C ALA A 14 12.29 -16.69 -21.11
N PRO A 15 12.98 -17.52 -21.92
CA PRO A 15 14.15 -18.27 -21.44
C PRO A 15 15.25 -17.38 -20.82
N ALA A 16 15.40 -16.16 -21.35
CA ALA A 16 16.17 -15.09 -20.75
C ALA A 16 15.24 -13.90 -20.52
N ARG A 17 15.29 -13.31 -19.32
CA ARG A 17 14.48 -12.14 -18.94
C ARG A 17 15.33 -11.18 -18.15
N THR A 18 15.07 -9.89 -18.31
CA THR A 18 15.69 -8.83 -17.53
C THR A 18 14.65 -8.29 -16.57
N ILE A 19 15.01 -8.26 -15.28
CA ILE A 19 14.17 -7.72 -14.22
C ILE A 19 14.95 -6.57 -13.58
N THR A 20 14.25 -5.47 -13.32
CA THR A 20 14.79 -4.30 -12.59
C THR A 20 13.91 -4.02 -11.37
N GLY A 21 14.49 -3.41 -10.34
CA GLY A 21 13.79 -3.07 -9.10
C GLY A 21 13.77 -1.57 -8.86
N ARG A 22 12.66 -1.09 -8.31
CA ARG A 22 12.55 0.30 -7.84
C ARG A 22 11.87 0.34 -6.48
N VAL A 23 12.46 1.08 -5.55
CA VAL A 23 11.86 1.40 -4.26
C VAL A 23 11.82 2.91 -4.08
N THR A 24 10.62 3.45 -3.94
CA THR A 24 10.40 4.86 -3.62
C THR A 24 10.16 4.98 -2.12
N PHE A 25 11.08 5.65 -1.42
CA PHE A 25 11.00 5.90 0.01
C PHE A 25 10.66 7.38 0.27
N VAL A 26 9.51 7.61 0.87
CA VAL A 26 8.99 8.95 1.18
C VAL A 26 9.39 9.32 2.62
N ILE A 27 10.53 10.01 2.75
CA ILE A 27 11.11 10.43 4.02
C ILE A 27 10.52 11.79 4.41
N VAL A 28 9.30 11.75 4.95
CA VAL A 28 8.51 12.94 5.33
C VAL A 28 8.18 12.95 6.81
N ASP A 29 7.91 14.13 7.36
CA ASP A 29 7.23 14.25 8.65
C ASP A 29 5.78 13.77 8.49
N VAL A 30 5.47 12.57 9.00
CA VAL A 30 4.17 11.92 8.82
C VAL A 30 3.03 12.64 9.54
N THR A 31 3.35 13.62 10.39
CA THR A 31 2.37 14.39 11.16
C THR A 31 2.10 15.77 10.58
N ALA A 32 3.03 16.33 9.80
CA ALA A 32 2.96 17.70 9.30
C ALA A 32 1.70 17.97 8.45
N ALA A 33 1.38 17.10 7.50
CA ALA A 33 0.22 17.27 6.62
C ALA A 33 -1.11 17.31 7.40
N GLY A 34 -1.23 16.50 8.45
CA GLY A 34 -2.41 16.46 9.32
C GLY A 34 -2.51 17.63 10.31
N ASP A 35 -1.42 18.39 10.50
CA ASP A 35 -1.33 19.48 11.47
C ASP A 35 -1.32 20.89 10.83
N ILE A 36 -1.57 20.96 9.52
CA ILE A 36 -1.72 22.23 8.82
C ILE A 36 -2.92 23.00 9.41
N LEU A 37 -2.64 24.17 9.98
CA LEU A 37 -3.62 25.12 10.46
C LEU A 37 -4.25 25.94 9.32
N SER A 38 -3.43 26.37 8.37
CA SER A 38 -3.92 27.16 7.23
C SER A 38 -2.98 27.12 6.04
N ILE A 39 -3.58 27.19 4.84
CA ILE A 39 -2.89 27.40 3.57
C ILE A 39 -3.36 28.71 2.98
N THR A 40 -2.43 29.64 2.73
CA THR A 40 -2.72 30.91 2.04
C THR A 40 -1.90 31.04 0.77
N THR A 41 -2.45 31.75 -0.21
CA THR A 41 -1.87 31.91 -1.55
C THR A 41 -1.99 33.36 -1.99
N SER A 42 -1.02 33.83 -2.77
CA SER A 42 -0.99 35.21 -3.31
C SER A 42 -2.11 35.46 -4.33
N THR A 43 -2.34 34.50 -5.23
CA THR A 43 -3.44 34.46 -6.20
C THR A 43 -4.02 33.05 -6.24
N GLU A 44 -5.28 32.89 -6.65
CA GLU A 44 -5.92 31.56 -6.71
C GLU A 44 -7.00 31.55 -7.80
N SER A 45 -6.91 30.60 -8.73
CA SER A 45 -7.91 30.39 -9.78
C SER A 45 -9.22 29.84 -9.22
N THR A 46 -10.33 30.01 -9.94
CA THR A 46 -11.63 29.41 -9.57
C THR A 46 -11.63 27.88 -9.64
N ILE A 47 -10.72 27.29 -10.42
CA ILE A 47 -10.54 25.83 -10.49
C ILE A 47 -9.52 25.33 -9.46
N SER A 48 -8.85 26.20 -8.71
CA SER A 48 -7.86 25.77 -7.71
C SER A 48 -8.54 25.14 -6.50
N ASN A 49 -7.91 24.12 -5.93
CA ASN A 49 -8.31 23.54 -4.67
C ASN A 49 -7.10 23.34 -3.76
N LYS A 50 -6.66 24.41 -3.08
CA LYS A 50 -5.48 24.35 -2.21
C LYS A 50 -5.57 23.35 -1.04
N SER A 51 -6.76 22.87 -0.66
CA SER A 51 -6.85 21.82 0.38
C SER A 51 -6.33 20.47 -0.09
N GLN A 52 -6.08 20.31 -1.38
CA GLN A 52 -5.47 19.12 -1.98
C GLN A 52 -3.95 19.07 -1.83
N LEU A 53 -3.27 20.19 -1.59
CA LEU A 53 -1.80 20.31 -1.58
C LEU A 53 -1.03 19.43 -0.56
N SER A 54 -1.73 18.65 0.27
CA SER A 54 -1.12 17.83 1.32
C SER A 54 -1.92 16.54 1.56
N ASN A 55 -2.53 15.98 0.51
CA ASN A 55 -3.38 14.80 0.60
C ASN A 55 -2.67 13.50 0.15
N ASN A 56 -1.37 13.59 -0.16
CA ASN A 56 -0.50 12.56 -0.72
C ASN A 56 -0.85 12.08 -2.14
N VAL A 57 -1.64 12.85 -2.90
CA VAL A 57 -1.97 12.53 -4.29
C VAL A 57 -1.11 13.38 -5.22
N ARG A 58 -0.15 12.74 -5.90
CA ARG A 58 0.89 13.41 -6.71
C ARG A 58 0.58 13.46 -8.21
N SER A 59 -0.68 13.25 -8.58
CA SER A 59 -1.12 13.24 -9.98
C SER A 59 -2.49 13.86 -10.11
N THR A 60 -2.68 14.69 -11.15
CA THR A 60 -3.99 15.23 -11.48
C THR A 60 -4.93 14.14 -11.99
N THR A 61 -6.23 14.26 -11.69
CA THR A 61 -7.23 13.29 -12.17
C THR A 61 -7.56 13.53 -13.64
N TYR A 62 -7.64 14.79 -14.04
CA TYR A 62 -7.96 15.19 -15.41
C TYR A 62 -7.02 16.29 -15.88
N ASN A 63 -6.72 16.31 -17.17
CA ASN A 63 -6.08 17.46 -17.81
C ASN A 63 -7.16 18.49 -18.16
N LEU A 64 -7.36 19.49 -17.30
CA LEU A 64 -8.46 20.44 -17.47
C LEU A 64 -8.16 21.50 -18.53
N ALA A 65 -9.13 21.71 -19.42
CA ALA A 65 -9.06 22.74 -20.43
C ALA A 65 -9.16 24.13 -19.80
N THR A 66 -8.15 24.96 -20.03
CA THR A 66 -8.13 26.35 -19.57
C THR A 66 -7.82 27.30 -20.74
N LEU A 67 -8.05 28.59 -20.54
CA LEU A 67 -7.77 29.63 -21.54
C LEU A 67 -6.27 30.03 -21.57
N GLU A 68 -5.38 29.10 -21.30
CA GLU A 68 -3.93 29.25 -21.46
C GLU A 68 -3.50 28.71 -22.82
N THR A 69 -2.34 29.15 -23.31
CA THR A 69 -1.78 28.64 -24.57
C THR A 69 -1.66 27.11 -24.51
N ASP A 70 -2.00 26.39 -25.57
CA ASP A 70 -1.97 24.91 -25.68
C ASP A 70 -2.67 24.10 -24.54
N ARG A 71 -3.46 24.74 -23.67
CA ARG A 71 -4.27 24.06 -22.63
C ARG A 71 -5.71 23.81 -23.08
N PHE A 72 -5.94 23.77 -24.38
CA PHE A 72 -7.23 23.39 -24.97
C PHE A 72 -7.03 22.77 -26.35
N LEU A 73 -6.32 21.64 -26.40
CA LEU A 73 -6.11 20.88 -27.62
C LEU A 73 -7.36 20.04 -27.90
N LEU A 74 -7.93 20.17 -29.11
CA LEU A 74 -9.13 19.44 -29.54
C LEU A 74 -8.81 17.98 -29.96
N ASP A 75 -7.79 17.38 -29.35
CA ASP A 75 -7.30 16.02 -29.61
C ASP A 75 -7.94 14.96 -28.70
N GLY A 76 -8.76 15.39 -27.74
CA GLY A 76 -9.44 14.53 -26.78
C GLY A 76 -8.65 14.28 -25.49
N SER A 77 -7.47 14.89 -25.31
CA SER A 77 -6.70 14.75 -24.07
C SER A 77 -7.21 15.61 -22.92
N PHE A 78 -8.10 16.58 -23.18
CA PHE A 78 -8.59 17.54 -22.20
C PHE A 78 -10.04 17.31 -21.78
N SER A 79 -10.31 17.52 -20.49
CA SER A 79 -11.64 17.58 -19.88
C SER A 79 -12.04 19.03 -19.59
N PHE A 80 -13.33 19.37 -19.71
CA PHE A 80 -13.78 20.72 -19.36
C PHE A 80 -13.95 20.86 -17.84
N PRO A 81 -13.53 22.00 -17.25
CA PRO A 81 -13.75 22.27 -15.84
C PRO A 81 -15.25 22.46 -15.54
N ASP A 82 -15.68 21.95 -14.39
CA ASP A 82 -16.99 22.13 -13.79
C ASP A 82 -16.92 23.22 -12.71
N ASP A 83 -17.98 24.02 -12.57
CA ASP A 83 -18.12 25.04 -11.52
C ASP A 83 -18.12 24.40 -10.11
N THR A 84 -18.50 23.13 -10.01
CA THR A 84 -18.45 22.34 -8.80
C THR A 84 -17.05 21.73 -8.65
N ILE A 85 -16.20 22.36 -7.83
CA ILE A 85 -14.78 21.98 -7.66
C ILE A 85 -14.55 20.47 -7.46
N VAL A 86 -15.40 19.79 -6.68
CA VAL A 86 -15.23 18.34 -6.43
C VAL A 86 -15.34 17.48 -7.70
N ASN A 87 -16.08 17.93 -8.72
CA ASN A 87 -16.23 17.21 -9.99
C ASN A 87 -14.95 17.26 -10.84
N ASN A 88 -14.05 18.21 -10.56
CA ASN A 88 -12.80 18.37 -11.28
C ASN A 88 -11.70 17.41 -10.79
N GLY A 89 -11.97 16.61 -9.76
CA GLY A 89 -11.03 15.65 -9.20
C GLY A 89 -9.81 16.31 -8.57
N GLU A 90 -8.66 15.65 -8.67
CA GLU A 90 -7.37 16.12 -8.19
C GLU A 90 -6.76 17.14 -9.14
N MET A 91 -6.46 18.34 -8.63
CA MET A 91 -5.81 19.43 -9.36
C MET A 91 -4.73 20.13 -8.55
N GLY A 92 -4.88 20.16 -7.23
CA GLY A 92 -4.04 20.95 -6.33
C GLY A 92 -4.30 22.46 -6.47
N TYR A 93 -3.24 23.24 -6.33
CA TYR A 93 -3.25 24.68 -6.48
C TYR A 93 -3.03 25.12 -7.92
N VAL A 94 -3.81 26.11 -8.36
CA VAL A 94 -3.63 26.79 -9.66
C VAL A 94 -3.63 28.31 -9.45
N SER A 95 -2.58 28.99 -9.92
CA SER A 95 -2.49 30.46 -9.80
C SER A 95 -3.56 31.17 -10.63
N ASP A 96 -3.96 32.39 -10.22
CA ASP A 96 -4.89 33.16 -11.05
C ASP A 96 -4.20 33.87 -12.23
N ILE A 97 -3.00 34.38 -11.98
CA ILE A 97 -2.21 35.07 -12.99
C ILE A 97 -1.43 34.07 -13.84
N LEU A 98 -1.18 34.47 -15.08
CA LEU A 98 -0.28 33.78 -16.00
C LEU A 98 1.13 34.39 -15.86
N CYS A 99 2.15 33.56 -16.05
CA CYS A 99 3.49 34.05 -16.34
C CYS A 99 3.53 34.69 -17.73
N ASP A 100 4.55 35.49 -17.99
CA ASP A 100 4.77 36.05 -19.32
C ASP A 100 5.25 34.99 -20.33
N SER A 101 5.46 35.40 -21.59
CA SER A 101 5.95 34.52 -22.66
C SER A 101 7.33 33.89 -22.38
N ALA A 102 8.09 34.42 -21.42
CA ALA A 102 9.38 33.91 -20.99
C ALA A 102 9.28 33.07 -19.71
N GLY A 103 8.07 32.78 -19.22
CA GLY A 103 7.82 32.00 -18.03
C GLY A 103 7.94 32.79 -16.73
N THR A 104 8.15 34.11 -16.75
CA THR A 104 8.39 34.90 -15.53
C THR A 104 7.09 35.36 -14.89
N PHE A 105 6.96 35.22 -13.56
CA PHE A 105 5.84 35.75 -12.79
C PHE A 105 6.13 37.15 -12.27
N SER A 106 5.17 38.07 -12.43
CA SER A 106 5.22 39.43 -11.90
C SER A 106 3.81 39.91 -11.53
N PRO A 107 3.40 39.87 -10.23
CA PRO A 107 4.20 39.48 -9.06
C PRO A 107 4.52 37.98 -9.01
N SER A 108 5.48 37.58 -8.17
CA SER A 108 5.76 36.17 -7.86
C SER A 108 4.55 35.48 -7.23
N ILE A 109 4.54 34.14 -7.29
CA ILE A 109 3.46 33.33 -6.72
C ILE A 109 3.91 32.78 -5.37
N ASP A 110 3.30 33.29 -4.30
CA ASP A 110 3.51 32.78 -2.94
C ASP A 110 2.44 31.78 -2.52
N ILE A 111 2.88 30.71 -1.85
CA ILE A 111 2.06 29.72 -1.15
C ILE A 111 2.64 29.57 0.26
N VAL A 112 1.79 29.67 1.28
CA VAL A 112 2.21 29.66 2.69
C VAL A 112 1.44 28.60 3.46
N PHE A 113 2.17 27.73 4.13
CA PHE A 113 1.65 26.73 5.06
C PHE A 113 1.97 27.18 6.49
N VAL A 114 0.99 27.08 7.38
CA VAL A 114 1.14 27.33 8.83
C VAL A 114 0.66 26.10 9.58
N PHE A 115 1.38 25.67 10.62
CA PHE A 115 1.11 24.45 11.40
C PHE A 115 0.71 24.77 12.85
N ASN A 116 -0.04 23.88 13.51
CA ASN A 116 -0.38 24.08 14.92
C ASN A 116 0.82 23.83 15.84
N GLY A 117 1.64 22.83 15.52
CA GLY A 117 2.85 22.40 16.22
C GLY A 117 4.13 22.66 15.41
N PRO A 118 5.31 22.51 16.03
CA PRO A 118 6.58 22.51 15.32
C PRO A 118 6.80 21.18 14.59
N HIS A 119 7.36 21.26 13.39
CA HIS A 119 7.72 20.12 12.54
C HIS A 119 9.17 20.17 12.10
N SER A 120 9.72 19.04 11.67
CA SER A 120 11.10 18.96 11.18
C SER A 120 11.21 18.04 9.98
N SER A 121 11.88 18.49 8.92
CA SER A 121 12.11 17.70 7.70
C SER A 121 13.47 18.03 7.07
N VAL A 122 13.97 17.12 6.23
CA VAL A 122 15.24 17.27 5.49
C VAL A 122 15.09 18.03 4.16
N GLY A 123 13.91 18.61 3.95
CA GLY A 123 13.56 19.34 2.76
C GLY A 123 12.06 19.39 2.57
N ILE A 124 11.65 19.93 1.43
CA ILE A 124 10.27 19.95 0.95
C ILE A 124 10.26 19.42 -0.47
N THR A 125 9.38 18.47 -0.77
CA THR A 125 9.19 17.97 -2.13
C THR A 125 7.93 18.59 -2.71
N ILE A 126 8.07 19.15 -3.91
CA ILE A 126 6.99 19.82 -4.61
C ILE A 126 6.69 19.02 -5.87
N THR A 127 5.44 18.62 -6.01
CA THR A 127 4.92 17.99 -7.23
C THR A 127 4.15 19.05 -8.03
N PHE A 128 4.63 19.35 -9.22
CA PHE A 128 3.98 20.23 -10.19
C PHE A 128 3.05 19.43 -11.12
N ASP A 129 2.87 19.84 -12.37
CA ASP A 129 2.03 19.14 -13.33
C ASP A 129 2.81 18.05 -14.06
N VAL A 130 2.77 16.84 -13.49
CA VAL A 130 3.40 15.64 -14.06
C VAL A 130 2.77 15.24 -15.40
N PHE A 131 1.47 15.49 -15.59
CA PHE A 131 0.76 15.06 -16.80
C PHE A 131 1.23 15.81 -18.05
N ASN A 132 1.53 17.12 -17.91
CA ASN A 132 1.96 17.97 -19.01
C ASN A 132 3.46 18.31 -18.97
N ASP A 133 4.21 17.72 -18.04
CA ASP A 133 5.64 18.01 -17.81
C ASP A 133 5.90 19.52 -17.62
N GLU A 134 5.05 20.16 -16.82
CA GLU A 134 5.15 21.58 -16.48
C GLU A 134 5.58 21.76 -15.02
N TYR A 135 6.52 22.66 -14.79
CA TYR A 135 7.17 22.83 -13.49
C TYR A 135 7.72 24.24 -13.29
N ALA A 136 7.93 24.61 -12.02
CA ALA A 136 8.67 25.82 -11.70
C ALA A 136 10.15 25.61 -12.04
N GLU A 137 10.69 26.46 -12.89
CA GLU A 137 12.13 26.48 -13.21
C GLU A 137 12.90 27.15 -12.07
N ASP A 138 12.38 28.27 -11.54
CA ASP A 138 12.99 29.02 -10.45
C ASP A 138 11.98 29.28 -9.31
N PHE A 139 12.31 28.79 -8.11
CA PHE A 139 11.50 28.95 -6.92
C PHE A 139 12.34 28.93 -5.64
N THR A 140 11.77 29.44 -4.55
CA THR A 140 12.41 29.50 -3.24
C THR A 140 11.50 28.93 -2.17
N VAL A 141 12.05 28.06 -1.33
CA VAL A 141 11.39 27.51 -0.13
C VAL A 141 12.02 28.16 1.10
N THR A 142 11.23 28.76 1.97
CA THR A 142 11.72 29.33 3.23
C THR A 142 10.96 28.75 4.42
N ALA A 143 11.69 28.25 5.40
CA ALA A 143 11.13 27.78 6.66
C ALA A 143 11.28 28.83 7.76
N TYR A 144 10.26 28.95 8.60
CA TYR A 144 10.23 29.89 9.71
C TYR A 144 9.81 29.19 11.00
N ASP A 145 10.38 29.68 12.11
CA ASP A 145 10.05 29.21 13.45
C ASP A 145 8.71 29.79 13.95
N ALA A 146 8.36 29.48 15.19
CA ALA A 146 7.15 29.98 15.84
C ALA A 146 7.09 31.51 16.00
N SER A 147 8.21 32.21 15.86
CA SER A 147 8.35 33.67 16.01
C SER A 147 8.53 34.38 14.65
N ASP A 148 8.24 33.70 13.53
CA ASP A 148 8.45 34.16 12.16
C ASP A 148 9.91 34.49 11.82
N VAL A 149 10.87 33.90 12.55
CA VAL A 149 12.30 34.02 12.21
C VAL A 149 12.64 32.96 11.18
N VAL A 150 13.35 33.37 10.12
CA VAL A 150 13.85 32.46 9.08
C VAL A 150 14.81 31.44 9.71
N ILE A 151 14.48 30.16 9.52
CA ILE A 151 15.33 29.03 9.90
C ILE A 151 16.32 28.77 8.76
N GLU A 152 15.79 28.59 7.56
CA GLU A 152 16.57 28.35 6.35
C GLU A 152 15.78 28.76 5.10
N THR A 153 16.51 29.16 4.06
CA THR A 153 16.00 29.46 2.73
C THR A 153 16.74 28.60 1.72
N VAL A 154 15.99 27.81 0.95
CA VAL A 154 16.49 26.96 -0.14
C VAL A 154 16.01 27.55 -1.46
N THR A 155 16.95 28.02 -2.28
CA THR A 155 16.65 28.55 -3.62
C THR A 155 17.02 27.52 -4.68
N VAL A 156 16.06 27.18 -5.52
CA VAL A 156 16.22 26.28 -6.66
C VAL A 156 16.15 27.11 -7.95
N VAL A 157 17.15 26.94 -8.81
CA VAL A 157 17.29 27.67 -10.07
C VAL A 157 17.53 26.69 -11.21
N GLY A 158 16.82 26.85 -12.32
CA GLY A 158 16.97 25.99 -13.49
C GLY A 158 16.51 24.54 -13.26
N ASN A 159 15.50 24.34 -12.40
CA ASN A 159 14.88 23.04 -12.22
C ASN A 159 14.33 22.50 -13.56
N THR A 160 14.43 21.18 -13.76
CA THR A 160 13.97 20.46 -14.95
C THR A 160 12.95 19.37 -14.66
N GLU A 161 12.53 19.23 -13.40
CA GLU A 161 11.72 18.09 -12.95
C GLU A 161 10.34 18.54 -12.46
N SER A 162 9.29 17.80 -12.81
CA SER A 162 7.93 17.98 -12.25
C SER A 162 7.80 17.54 -10.79
N ILE A 163 8.72 16.72 -10.29
CA ILE A 163 8.80 16.37 -8.86
C ILE A 163 10.21 16.72 -8.40
N VAL A 164 10.32 17.70 -7.51
CA VAL A 164 11.62 18.23 -7.07
C VAL A 164 11.68 18.35 -5.56
N SER A 165 12.78 17.89 -4.97
CA SER A 165 13.07 18.04 -3.55
C SER A 165 13.99 19.23 -3.30
N ALA A 166 13.47 20.28 -2.66
CA ALA A 166 14.26 21.38 -2.12
C ALA A 166 14.90 20.92 -0.79
N LEU A 167 16.13 20.39 -0.88
CA LEU A 167 16.88 19.89 0.27
C LEU A 167 17.33 21.04 1.19
N GLY A 168 17.03 20.91 2.48
CA GLY A 168 17.39 21.89 3.51
C GLY A 168 17.25 21.29 4.91
N GLN A 169 17.93 21.84 5.90
CA GLN A 169 17.83 21.43 7.30
C GLN A 169 16.70 22.18 8.00
N LEU A 170 15.46 21.82 7.69
CA LEU A 170 14.28 22.51 8.18
C LEU A 170 13.87 21.93 9.54
N ALA A 171 14.47 22.40 10.63
CA ALA A 171 14.16 21.96 11.99
C ALA A 171 13.21 22.92 12.71
N ASP A 172 12.28 22.38 13.50
CA ASP A 172 11.33 23.12 14.37
C ASP A 172 10.54 24.25 13.68
N TYR A 173 10.19 24.08 12.40
CA TYR A 173 9.41 25.07 11.67
C TYR A 173 7.92 25.02 12.03
N LYS A 174 7.27 26.19 12.02
CA LYS A 174 5.81 26.34 12.12
C LYS A 174 5.19 27.02 10.90
N LYS A 175 6.03 27.47 9.97
CA LYS A 175 5.58 28.07 8.71
C LYS A 175 6.57 27.75 7.59
N ILE A 176 6.04 27.36 6.43
CA ILE A 176 6.79 27.18 5.18
C ILE A 176 6.20 28.13 4.14
N THR A 177 7.06 28.83 3.40
CA THR A 177 6.66 29.62 2.23
C THR A 177 7.34 29.10 0.98
N ILE A 178 6.57 28.94 -0.10
CA ILE A 178 7.07 28.59 -1.43
C ILE A 178 6.79 29.80 -2.32
N GLU A 179 7.84 30.40 -2.87
CA GLU A 179 7.79 31.52 -3.81
C GLU A 179 8.22 31.04 -5.20
N ILE A 180 7.31 31.02 -6.17
CA ILE A 180 7.61 30.70 -7.57
C ILE A 180 7.83 31.98 -8.35
N THR A 181 8.96 32.05 -9.05
CA THR A 181 9.35 33.22 -9.84
C THR A 181 9.38 32.94 -11.34
N LYS A 182 9.64 31.68 -11.74
CA LYS A 182 9.71 31.29 -13.15
C LYS A 182 9.12 29.89 -13.39
N TRP A 183 8.41 29.76 -14.51
CA TRP A 183 7.81 28.53 -15.03
C TRP A 183 8.53 28.09 -16.31
N ASN A 184 8.58 26.78 -16.57
CA ASN A 184 9.28 26.23 -17.74
C ASN A 184 8.60 26.57 -19.08
N VAL A 185 7.29 26.83 -19.07
CA VAL A 185 6.50 27.18 -20.26
C VAL A 185 5.86 28.57 -20.08
N GLY A 186 5.97 29.43 -21.09
CA GLY A 186 5.39 30.78 -21.08
C GLY A 186 3.87 30.81 -21.24
N ASP A 187 3.25 31.92 -20.84
CA ASP A 187 1.79 32.13 -20.88
C ASP A 187 1.00 31.01 -20.17
N ARG A 188 1.51 30.57 -19.01
CA ARG A 188 0.95 29.51 -18.16
C ARG A 188 0.68 29.98 -16.74
N ARG A 189 -0.27 29.32 -16.08
CA ARG A 189 -0.51 29.39 -14.63
C ARG A 189 0.42 28.42 -13.92
N ALA A 190 0.92 28.81 -12.75
CA ALA A 190 1.63 27.91 -11.86
C ALA A 190 0.66 26.85 -11.33
N ARG A 191 1.07 25.58 -11.35
CA ARG A 191 0.30 24.45 -10.85
C ARG A 191 1.12 23.65 -9.86
N ILE A 192 0.63 23.48 -8.65
CA ILE A 192 1.22 22.57 -7.67
C ILE A 192 0.16 21.54 -7.32
N VAL A 193 0.45 20.28 -7.58
CA VAL A 193 -0.47 19.17 -7.27
C VAL A 193 -0.33 18.79 -5.80
N GLU A 194 0.89 18.62 -5.30
CA GLU A 194 1.16 18.17 -3.93
C GLU A 194 2.43 18.81 -3.36
N VAL A 195 2.44 19.05 -2.05
CA VAL A 195 3.61 19.46 -1.27
C VAL A 195 3.82 18.47 -0.13
N ASP A 196 4.93 17.74 -0.21
CA ASP A 196 5.37 16.80 0.79
C ASP A 196 6.37 17.47 1.75
N PHE A 197 6.11 17.38 3.06
CA PHE A 197 6.97 17.93 4.11
C PHE A 197 8.16 17.00 4.40
N GLY A 198 9.01 16.83 3.40
CA GLY A 198 10.20 15.98 3.40
C GLY A 198 10.70 15.70 2.00
N ILE A 199 11.37 14.56 1.84
CA ILE A 199 12.01 14.18 0.57
C ILE A 199 11.49 12.85 0.07
N ILE A 200 11.45 12.71 -1.25
CA ILE A 200 11.14 11.46 -1.92
C ILE A 200 12.45 10.94 -2.51
N GLN A 201 12.85 9.72 -2.14
CA GLN A 201 14.05 9.08 -2.66
C GLN A 201 13.67 7.85 -3.47
N VAL A 202 14.12 7.81 -4.73
CA VAL A 202 13.87 6.69 -5.63
C VAL A 202 15.17 5.90 -5.78
N TYR A 203 15.16 4.69 -5.24
CA TYR A 203 16.28 3.75 -5.35
C TYR A 203 16.01 2.76 -6.47
N THR A 204 16.87 2.77 -7.48
CA THR A 204 16.88 1.84 -8.62
C THR A 204 18.11 0.94 -8.56
N ASP A 205 18.34 0.08 -9.54
CA ASP A 205 19.45 -0.89 -9.59
C ASP A 205 20.85 -0.33 -9.29
N ASP A 206 21.08 0.98 -9.48
CA ASP A 206 22.36 1.63 -9.18
C ASP A 206 22.59 1.84 -7.66
N SER A 207 21.52 1.92 -6.87
CA SER A 207 21.57 2.24 -5.43
C SER A 207 20.78 1.26 -4.56
N LEU A 208 19.91 0.45 -5.15
CA LEU A 208 19.13 -0.60 -4.51
C LEU A 208 19.93 -1.89 -4.51
N ILE A 209 20.41 -2.31 -3.35
CA ILE A 209 21.22 -3.54 -3.21
C ILE A 209 20.33 -4.77 -3.27
N ARG A 210 19.20 -4.74 -2.55
CA ARG A 210 18.20 -5.80 -2.55
C ARG A 210 16.87 -5.32 -1.99
N PHE A 211 15.81 -6.05 -2.30
CA PHE A 211 14.64 -6.09 -1.44
C PHE A 211 14.03 -7.49 -1.35
N GLY A 212 13.24 -7.71 -0.30
CA GLY A 212 12.47 -8.90 -0.04
C GLY A 212 11.02 -8.55 0.26
N LEU A 213 10.11 -9.44 -0.15
CA LEU A 213 8.71 -9.42 0.27
C LEU A 213 8.34 -10.79 0.81
N ILE A 214 7.73 -10.83 2.00
CA ILE A 214 7.02 -12.01 2.51
C ILE A 214 5.58 -11.63 2.77
N GLU A 215 4.66 -12.30 2.09
CA GLU A 215 3.22 -12.17 2.30
C GLU A 215 2.58 -13.54 2.44
N GLU A 216 1.59 -13.64 3.32
CA GLU A 216 0.91 -14.88 3.64
C GLU A 216 -0.57 -14.62 3.92
N MET A 217 -1.40 -15.60 3.61
CA MET A 217 -2.81 -15.63 3.95
C MET A 217 -3.09 -16.94 4.69
N ASN A 218 -3.84 -16.87 5.79
CA ASN A 218 -4.37 -18.07 6.43
C ASN A 218 -5.71 -18.48 5.78
N PRO A 219 -5.85 -19.70 5.22
CA PRO A 219 -7.08 -20.13 4.53
C PRO A 219 -8.35 -20.14 5.40
N ILE A 220 -8.19 -20.21 6.72
CA ILE A 220 -9.30 -20.19 7.69
C ILE A 220 -9.23 -19.00 8.64
N SER A 221 -8.41 -17.99 8.33
CA SER A 221 -8.22 -16.80 9.18
C SER A 221 -7.80 -17.11 10.63
N ALA A 222 -7.15 -18.27 10.87
CA ALA A 222 -6.69 -18.67 12.22
C ALA A 222 -5.47 -17.87 12.71
N THR A 223 -4.76 -17.22 11.79
CA THR A 223 -3.74 -16.21 12.04
C THR A 223 -3.94 -15.05 11.06
N LEU A 224 -3.47 -13.86 11.44
CA LEU A 224 -3.47 -12.65 10.59
C LEU A 224 -2.03 -12.23 10.31
N PRO A 225 -1.30 -12.97 9.46
CA PRO A 225 0.03 -12.57 9.03
C PRO A 225 -0.05 -11.22 8.32
N SER A 226 0.84 -10.31 8.70
CA SER A 226 1.00 -9.02 8.03
C SER A 226 2.13 -9.14 7.03
N PRO A 227 1.97 -8.64 5.79
CA PRO A 227 3.08 -8.58 4.85
C PRO A 227 4.26 -7.81 5.43
N GLU A 228 5.46 -8.34 5.17
CA GLU A 228 6.73 -7.73 5.56
C GLU A 228 7.55 -7.48 4.31
N PHE A 229 7.95 -6.24 4.12
CA PHE A 229 8.82 -5.80 3.04
C PHE A 229 10.13 -5.29 3.64
N ASP A 230 11.26 -5.79 3.15
CA ASP A 230 12.58 -5.31 3.57
C ASP A 230 13.40 -4.87 2.37
N PHE A 231 14.15 -3.79 2.49
CA PHE A 231 15.06 -3.37 1.43
C PHE A 231 16.36 -2.82 1.99
N THR A 232 17.42 -2.95 1.20
CA THR A 232 18.75 -2.46 1.51
C THR A 232 19.23 -1.57 0.38
N VAL A 233 19.75 -0.40 0.74
CA VAL A 233 20.29 0.59 -0.21
C VAL A 233 21.77 0.83 0.05
N ASP A 234 22.48 1.27 -0.99
CA ASP A 234 23.82 1.82 -0.87
C ASP A 234 23.78 3.08 0.01
N ASN A 235 24.73 3.14 0.93
CA ASN A 235 24.90 4.23 1.87
C ASN A 235 26.38 4.67 1.90
N SER A 236 27.05 4.59 0.75
CA SER A 236 28.43 5.03 0.55
C SER A 236 28.62 6.52 0.89
N GLU A 237 27.61 7.36 0.65
CA GLU A 237 27.58 8.78 1.03
C GLU A 237 27.27 9.01 2.52
N LYS A 238 26.95 7.95 3.27
CA LYS A 238 26.65 7.98 4.71
C LYS A 238 25.44 8.86 5.06
N LEU A 239 24.48 9.00 4.14
CA LEU A 239 23.24 9.76 4.35
C LEU A 239 22.40 9.17 5.50
N PHE A 240 22.43 7.86 5.70
CA PHE A 240 21.71 7.20 6.81
C PHE A 240 22.59 6.96 8.05
N ASN A 241 23.75 7.59 8.15
CA ASN A 241 24.58 7.45 9.35
C ASN A 241 24.03 8.36 10.47
N ILE A 242 23.77 7.79 11.66
CA ILE A 242 23.31 8.54 12.84
C ILE A 242 24.23 9.69 13.27
N LEU A 243 25.52 9.61 12.91
CA LEU A 243 26.51 10.64 13.20
C LEU A 243 26.62 11.70 12.10
N ASN A 244 25.90 11.55 10.98
CA ASN A 244 25.87 12.53 9.91
C ASN A 244 24.82 13.61 10.21
N PRO A 245 25.23 14.85 10.54
CA PRO A 245 24.29 15.91 10.89
C PRO A 245 23.46 16.42 9.71
N VAL A 246 23.91 16.18 8.47
CA VAL A 246 23.21 16.56 7.22
C VAL A 246 22.53 15.36 6.55
N GLY A 247 22.49 14.21 7.24
CA GLY A 247 21.91 12.98 6.72
C GLY A 247 20.39 12.87 6.96
N PHE A 248 19.81 11.82 6.38
CA PHE A 248 18.38 11.51 6.49
C PHE A 248 18.02 10.81 7.80
N TYR A 249 19.01 10.25 8.52
CA TYR A 249 18.76 9.43 9.71
C TYR A 249 17.93 10.15 10.79
N ALA A 250 18.19 11.44 11.02
CA ALA A 250 17.49 12.24 12.03
C ALA A 250 15.99 12.45 11.71
N TYR A 251 15.60 12.21 10.46
CA TYR A 251 14.25 12.44 9.94
C TYR A 251 13.51 11.13 9.66
N LEU A 252 14.10 9.98 9.98
CA LEU A 252 13.42 8.68 9.90
C LEU A 252 12.36 8.59 10.99
N GLN A 253 11.15 8.24 10.58
CA GLN A 253 9.99 8.08 11.46
C GLN A 253 9.23 6.81 11.07
N GLU A 254 8.71 6.10 12.07
CA GLU A 254 7.75 5.03 11.79
C GLU A 254 6.60 5.57 10.95
N ARG A 255 6.04 4.71 10.10
CA ARG A 255 4.92 4.98 9.19
C ARG A 255 5.24 5.86 7.98
N GLN A 256 6.50 6.15 7.70
CA GLN A 256 6.91 6.76 6.43
C GLN A 256 6.56 5.82 5.25
N PRO A 257 5.88 6.31 4.19
CA PRO A 257 5.47 5.48 3.06
C PRO A 257 6.63 4.94 2.23
N ILE A 258 6.51 3.69 1.80
CA ILE A 258 7.45 2.99 0.93
C ILE A 258 6.65 2.31 -0.18
N TYR A 259 7.02 2.57 -1.43
CA TYR A 259 6.43 1.96 -2.62
C TYR A 259 7.48 1.10 -3.30
N ALA A 260 7.13 -0.15 -3.59
CA ALA A 260 8.02 -1.09 -4.26
C ALA A 260 7.44 -1.54 -5.61
N GLU A 261 8.28 -1.61 -6.63
CA GLU A 261 7.91 -2.01 -7.98
C GLU A 261 8.97 -2.92 -8.59
N LEU A 262 8.53 -3.85 -9.44
CA LEU A 262 9.39 -4.69 -10.28
C LEU A 262 9.11 -4.39 -11.74
N GLY A 263 10.16 -4.09 -12.49
CA GLY A 263 10.10 -3.85 -13.92
C GLY A 263 10.54 -5.09 -14.70
N VAL A 264 9.82 -5.41 -15.78
CA VAL A 264 10.20 -6.43 -16.75
C VAL A 264 10.53 -5.74 -18.07
N ASP A 265 11.68 -6.09 -18.67
CA ASP A 265 12.00 -5.65 -20.03
C ASP A 265 11.10 -6.38 -21.05
N ILE A 266 10.20 -5.62 -21.66
CA ILE A 266 9.25 -6.11 -22.67
C ILE A 266 9.80 -5.99 -24.10
N GLY A 267 11.09 -5.68 -24.24
CA GLY A 267 11.81 -5.56 -25.50
C GLY A 267 12.10 -4.12 -25.88
N ALA A 268 13.14 -3.93 -26.69
CA ALA A 268 13.61 -2.63 -27.16
C ALA A 268 13.95 -1.62 -26.04
N GLY A 269 14.25 -2.11 -24.82
CA GLY A 269 14.57 -1.29 -23.67
C GLY A 269 13.36 -0.66 -22.98
N VAL A 270 12.14 -1.09 -23.33
CA VAL A 270 10.91 -0.65 -22.67
C VAL A 270 10.69 -1.53 -21.43
N ILE A 271 10.51 -0.88 -20.28
CA ILE A 271 10.23 -1.56 -19.02
C ILE A 271 8.75 -1.39 -18.69
N GLU A 272 8.05 -2.50 -18.47
CA GLU A 272 6.72 -2.51 -17.86
C GLU A 272 6.86 -2.74 -16.35
N TRP A 273 6.37 -1.79 -15.56
CA TRP A 273 6.45 -1.82 -14.10
C TRP A 273 5.20 -2.42 -13.49
N VAL A 274 5.39 -3.37 -12.58
CA VAL A 274 4.34 -3.96 -11.76
C VAL A 274 4.56 -3.55 -10.30
N PRO A 275 3.55 -2.94 -9.64
CA PRO A 275 3.63 -2.62 -8.22
C PRO A 275 3.69 -3.90 -7.40
N VAL A 276 4.70 -3.99 -6.53
CA VAL A 276 4.87 -5.09 -5.57
C VAL A 276 4.03 -4.81 -4.33
N GLY A 277 4.03 -3.57 -3.85
CA GLY A 277 3.13 -3.13 -2.80
C GLY A 277 3.51 -1.80 -2.16
N GLU A 278 2.59 -1.31 -1.32
CA GLU A 278 2.70 -0.13 -0.49
C GLU A 278 2.88 -0.55 0.98
N TYR A 279 3.93 -0.03 1.60
CA TYR A 279 4.30 -0.39 2.96
C TYR A 279 4.62 0.87 3.79
N LEU A 280 4.66 0.68 5.09
CA LEU A 280 4.91 1.72 6.07
C LEU A 280 6.16 1.35 6.87
N LEU A 281 7.13 2.26 6.93
CA LEU A 281 8.39 2.03 7.65
C LEU A 281 8.11 1.62 9.10
N SER A 282 8.77 0.55 9.55
CA SER A 282 8.65 0.04 10.92
C SER A 282 9.99 0.03 11.63
N GLU A 283 11.06 -0.40 10.95
CA GLU A 283 12.39 -0.52 11.55
C GLU A 283 13.45 -0.09 10.54
N TRP A 284 14.57 0.41 11.04
CA TRP A 284 15.73 0.76 10.21
C TRP A 284 17.04 0.48 10.93
N THR A 285 18.04 0.10 10.16
CA THR A 285 19.41 -0.13 10.63
C THR A 285 20.41 0.45 9.64
N SER A 286 21.43 1.14 10.15
CA SER A 286 22.57 1.59 9.34
C SER A 286 23.80 0.79 9.73
N ASP A 287 24.36 0.06 8.76
CA ASP A 287 25.62 -0.67 8.93
C ASP A 287 26.77 0.15 8.35
N GLN A 288 27.58 0.69 9.25
CA GLN A 288 28.73 1.52 8.90
C GLN A 288 29.88 0.70 8.30
N GLY A 289 29.95 -0.61 8.57
CA GLY A 289 31.00 -1.49 8.07
C GLY A 289 30.80 -1.88 6.62
N SER A 290 29.55 -2.15 6.23
CA SER A 290 29.17 -2.47 4.85
C SER A 290 28.79 -1.25 4.00
N LEU A 291 28.69 -0.06 4.61
CA LEU A 291 28.19 1.16 3.97
C LEU A 291 26.79 0.96 3.38
N THR A 292 25.90 0.30 4.12
CA THR A 292 24.51 0.07 3.71
C THR A 292 23.52 0.61 4.73
N ALA A 293 22.28 0.81 4.29
CA ALA A 293 21.14 1.06 5.16
C ALA A 293 20.03 0.06 4.82
N SER A 294 19.47 -0.57 5.84
CA SER A 294 18.40 -1.56 5.71
C SER A 294 17.16 -1.10 6.44
N PHE A 295 16.01 -1.33 5.82
CA PHE A 295 14.71 -0.87 6.30
C PHE A 295 13.73 -2.04 6.24
N THR A 296 12.88 -2.13 7.27
CA THR A 296 11.78 -3.08 7.33
C THR A 296 10.48 -2.27 7.39
N ALA A 297 9.54 -2.64 6.54
CA ALA A 297 8.24 -2.00 6.40
C ALA A 297 7.12 -3.03 6.52
N ARG A 298 5.99 -2.58 7.06
CA ARG A 298 4.80 -3.39 7.35
C ARG A 298 3.54 -2.68 6.86
N THR A 299 2.40 -3.33 6.99
CA THR A 299 1.10 -2.80 6.54
C THR A 299 0.28 -2.21 7.69
N ASN A 300 -0.83 -1.56 7.35
CA ASN A 300 -1.80 -1.05 8.34
C ASN A 300 -2.42 -2.16 9.22
N LEU A 301 -2.29 -3.44 8.84
CA LEU A 301 -2.82 -4.56 9.62
C LEU A 301 -2.19 -4.66 11.02
N ASP A 302 -0.92 -4.27 11.17
CA ASP A 302 -0.24 -4.36 12.47
C ASP A 302 -0.63 -3.23 13.43
N VAL A 303 -1.10 -2.10 12.90
CA VAL A 303 -1.61 -0.97 13.68
C VAL A 303 -2.80 -1.41 14.55
N LEU A 304 -3.64 -2.33 14.05
CA LEU A 304 -4.81 -2.87 14.78
C LEU A 304 -4.45 -3.55 16.11
N ALA A 305 -3.21 -4.02 16.27
CA ALA A 305 -2.78 -4.67 17.52
C ALA A 305 -2.61 -3.67 18.67
N ASN A 306 -2.47 -2.38 18.36
CA ASN A 306 -2.20 -1.32 19.34
C ASN A 306 -3.47 -0.69 19.94
N PHE A 307 -4.66 -1.04 19.42
CA PHE A 307 -5.93 -0.48 19.88
C PHE A 307 -6.79 -1.54 20.55
N ASP A 308 -7.32 -1.20 21.72
CA ASP A 308 -8.22 -2.06 22.48
C ASP A 308 -9.67 -1.93 21.99
N TYR A 309 -10.40 -3.04 22.04
CA TYR A 309 -11.85 -3.13 21.87
C TYR A 309 -12.47 -3.83 23.08
N GLU A 310 -13.58 -3.28 23.57
CA GLU A 310 -14.39 -3.91 24.61
C GLU A 310 -15.86 -3.54 24.41
N GLN A 311 -16.74 -4.54 24.51
CA GLN A 311 -18.19 -4.36 24.43
C GLN A 311 -18.86 -5.38 25.36
N LEU A 312 -19.28 -4.90 26.54
CA LEU A 312 -19.87 -5.74 27.59
C LEU A 312 -21.41 -5.79 27.57
N THR A 313 -22.03 -4.90 26.79
CA THR A 313 -23.49 -4.84 26.60
C THR A 313 -23.86 -5.17 25.16
N THR A 314 -24.97 -5.87 24.97
CA THR A 314 -25.40 -6.30 23.62
C THR A 314 -25.71 -5.10 22.73
N VAL A 315 -25.05 -5.05 21.59
CA VAL A 315 -25.36 -4.11 20.50
C VAL A 315 -25.46 -4.93 19.21
N SER A 316 -26.69 -5.07 18.70
CA SER A 316 -26.92 -5.81 17.45
C SER A 316 -26.38 -5.01 16.27
N ARG A 317 -25.43 -5.59 15.51
CA ARG A 317 -24.86 -5.00 14.30
C ARG A 317 -24.58 -6.09 13.27
N SER A 318 -24.53 -5.73 11.99
CA SER A 318 -23.94 -6.62 10.99
C SER A 318 -22.43 -6.75 11.22
N LEU A 319 -21.83 -7.86 10.80
CA LEU A 319 -20.38 -8.06 10.86
C LEU A 319 -19.64 -6.98 10.05
N LYS A 320 -20.23 -6.53 8.93
CA LYS A 320 -19.72 -5.39 8.17
C LYS A 320 -19.71 -4.11 9.01
N ALA A 321 -20.83 -3.76 9.63
CA ALA A 321 -20.92 -2.56 10.47
C ALA A 321 -20.01 -2.62 11.70
N LEU A 322 -19.75 -3.83 12.24
CA LEU A 322 -18.80 -4.04 13.32
C LEU A 322 -17.35 -3.85 12.83
N ALA A 323 -16.97 -4.39 11.67
CA ALA A 323 -15.64 -4.20 11.08
C ALA A 323 -15.35 -2.72 10.81
N VAL A 324 -16.30 -1.97 10.23
CA VAL A 324 -16.19 -0.52 10.04
C VAL A 324 -15.94 0.21 11.36
N ALA A 325 -16.61 -0.20 12.44
CA ALA A 325 -16.40 0.40 13.76
C ALA A 325 -15.00 0.08 14.33
N VAL A 326 -14.49 -1.14 14.11
CA VAL A 326 -13.13 -1.54 14.50
C VAL A 326 -12.08 -0.72 13.74
N PHE A 327 -12.24 -0.54 12.43
CA PHE A 327 -11.32 0.29 11.64
C PHE A 327 -11.35 1.76 12.07
N ALA A 328 -12.54 2.30 12.38
CA ALA A 328 -12.69 3.67 12.87
C ALA A 328 -11.98 3.90 14.22
N ILE A 329 -12.01 2.92 15.15
CA ILE A 329 -11.25 3.00 16.42
C ILE A 329 -9.75 3.12 16.15
N CYS A 330 -9.25 2.45 15.12
CA CYS A 330 -7.83 2.42 14.78
C CYS A 330 -7.40 3.57 13.85
N GLY A 331 -8.33 4.42 13.42
CA GLY A 331 -8.07 5.48 12.44
C GLY A 331 -7.72 4.96 11.03
N ILE A 332 -8.12 3.74 10.68
CA ILE A 332 -7.85 3.14 9.37
C ILE A 332 -9.01 3.48 8.43
N THR A 333 -8.68 4.10 7.29
CA THR A 333 -9.64 4.51 6.27
C THR A 333 -9.56 3.66 5.00
N ASN A 334 -8.43 3.00 4.75
CA ASN A 334 -8.20 2.19 3.56
C ASN A 334 -8.51 0.70 3.84
N TYR A 335 -9.75 0.29 3.58
CA TYR A 335 -10.20 -1.09 3.77
C TYR A 335 -11.29 -1.48 2.76
N ASP A 336 -11.41 -2.77 2.48
CA ASP A 336 -12.49 -3.34 1.68
C ASP A 336 -13.17 -4.48 2.45
N ILE A 337 -14.50 -4.43 2.52
CA ILE A 337 -15.32 -5.39 3.28
C ILE A 337 -16.41 -5.94 2.38
N ASP A 338 -16.35 -7.25 2.17
CA ASP A 338 -17.31 -8.01 1.38
C ASP A 338 -18.76 -7.76 1.83
N ILE A 339 -19.61 -7.46 0.86
CA ILE A 339 -21.03 -7.14 1.07
C ILE A 339 -21.79 -8.29 1.73
N ALA A 340 -21.34 -9.54 1.58
CA ALA A 340 -21.95 -10.71 2.19
C ALA A 340 -22.02 -10.59 3.73
N LEU A 341 -21.05 -9.91 4.35
CA LEU A 341 -20.97 -9.71 5.80
C LEU A 341 -22.09 -8.80 6.34
N ASP A 342 -22.77 -8.04 5.49
CA ASP A 342 -23.84 -7.15 5.93
C ASP A 342 -25.11 -7.92 6.34
N SER A 343 -25.32 -9.10 5.76
CA SER A 343 -26.43 -9.99 6.10
C SER A 343 -26.23 -10.78 7.41
N ILE A 344 -25.03 -10.73 8.00
CA ILE A 344 -24.65 -11.55 9.15
C ILE A 344 -24.64 -10.67 10.39
N THR A 345 -25.60 -10.88 11.29
CA THR A 345 -25.71 -10.08 12.54
C THR A 345 -25.03 -10.75 13.72
N THR A 346 -24.42 -9.94 14.58
CA THR A 346 -23.85 -10.34 15.88
C THR A 346 -24.32 -9.42 17.00
N ASN A 347 -24.27 -9.89 18.25
CA ASN A 347 -24.49 -9.08 19.46
C ASN A 347 -23.32 -8.15 19.80
N SER A 348 -22.22 -8.22 19.04
CA SER A 348 -20.98 -7.44 19.17
C SER A 348 -20.27 -7.61 20.52
N LEU A 349 -20.66 -8.58 21.34
CA LEU A 349 -20.09 -8.75 22.68
C LEU A 349 -18.66 -9.26 22.58
N ALA A 350 -17.73 -8.57 23.24
CA ALA A 350 -16.35 -9.03 23.43
C ALA A 350 -15.79 -8.48 24.74
N LYS A 351 -15.09 -9.33 25.49
CA LYS A 351 -14.24 -8.87 26.60
C LYS A 351 -13.06 -8.09 26.02
N LYS A 352 -12.42 -7.26 26.85
CA LYS A 352 -11.21 -6.52 26.46
C LYS A 352 -10.21 -7.40 25.67
N THR A 353 -9.97 -7.00 24.43
CA THR A 353 -9.01 -7.61 23.49
C THR A 353 -8.55 -6.54 22.49
N ASN A 354 -7.54 -6.81 21.66
CA ASN A 354 -7.12 -5.84 20.64
C ASN A 354 -7.99 -5.91 19.37
N CYS A 355 -7.99 -4.83 18.60
CA CYS A 355 -8.77 -4.71 17.37
C CYS A 355 -8.37 -5.74 16.32
N LYS A 356 -7.10 -6.17 16.27
CA LYS A 356 -6.62 -7.25 15.36
C LYS A 356 -7.34 -8.57 15.64
N ASN A 357 -7.49 -8.94 16.92
CA ASN A 357 -8.21 -10.14 17.35
C ASN A 357 -9.71 -10.02 17.07
N VAL A 358 -10.31 -8.84 17.27
CA VAL A 358 -11.74 -8.64 16.92
C VAL A 358 -11.94 -8.77 15.41
N LEU A 359 -11.06 -8.21 14.60
CA LEU A 359 -11.12 -8.34 13.14
C LEU A 359 -11.03 -9.81 12.73
N GLN A 360 -10.13 -10.58 13.37
CA GLN A 360 -10.04 -12.03 13.19
C GLN A 360 -11.36 -12.74 13.52
N MET A 361 -11.96 -12.41 14.67
CA MET A 361 -13.24 -12.97 15.10
C MET A 361 -14.35 -12.66 14.09
N ILE A 362 -14.38 -11.43 13.56
CA ILE A 362 -15.34 -11.02 12.53
C ILE A 362 -15.17 -11.86 11.27
N ALA A 363 -13.95 -12.02 10.78
CA ALA A 363 -13.69 -12.78 9.56
C ALA A 363 -14.07 -14.25 9.70
N ILE A 364 -13.70 -14.89 10.80
CA ILE A 364 -14.07 -16.28 11.08
C ILE A 364 -15.61 -16.43 11.19
N ALA A 365 -16.28 -15.52 11.90
CA ALA A 365 -17.75 -15.53 11.99
C ALA A 365 -18.42 -15.25 10.63
N GLY A 366 -17.76 -14.44 9.81
CA GLY A 366 -18.20 -14.05 8.47
C GLY A 366 -17.84 -15.05 7.38
N ILE A 367 -17.10 -16.12 7.68
CA ILE A 367 -16.61 -17.09 6.70
C ILE A 367 -15.73 -16.39 5.64
N ALA A 368 -14.93 -15.42 6.09
CA ALA A 368 -14.08 -14.59 5.25
C ALA A 368 -12.59 -14.79 5.55
N ASN A 369 -11.78 -14.57 4.52
CA ASN A 369 -10.33 -14.46 4.60
C ASN A 369 -9.95 -13.01 4.81
N ILE A 370 -8.87 -12.79 5.58
CA ILE A 370 -8.24 -11.49 5.74
C ILE A 370 -6.87 -11.55 5.09
N PHE A 371 -6.62 -10.57 4.23
CA PHE A 371 -5.31 -10.30 3.64
C PHE A 371 -5.20 -8.81 3.34
N VAL A 372 -3.99 -8.35 3.05
CA VAL A 372 -3.74 -6.97 2.64
C VAL A 372 -3.36 -7.00 1.17
N THR A 373 -4.00 -6.15 0.37
CA THR A 373 -3.66 -6.01 -1.05
C THR A 373 -2.38 -5.21 -1.23
N ARG A 374 -1.84 -5.21 -2.45
CA ARG A 374 -0.66 -4.41 -2.81
C ARG A 374 -0.82 -2.92 -2.49
N ASP A 375 -2.03 -2.37 -2.58
CA ASP A 375 -2.30 -0.94 -2.29
C ASP A 375 -2.54 -0.67 -0.78
N ASN A 376 -2.02 -1.56 0.08
CA ASN A 376 -2.17 -1.51 1.55
C ASN A 376 -3.64 -1.43 2.03
N VAL A 377 -4.58 -1.97 1.24
CA VAL A 377 -5.99 -2.09 1.61
C VAL A 377 -6.19 -3.37 2.41
N ILE A 378 -6.70 -3.26 3.64
CA ILE A 378 -7.08 -4.43 4.44
C ILE A 378 -8.40 -4.97 3.88
N THR A 379 -8.36 -6.19 3.34
CA THR A 379 -9.50 -6.81 2.67
C THR A 379 -10.09 -7.96 3.49
N LEU A 380 -11.40 -7.92 3.70
CA LEU A 380 -12.20 -9.01 4.27
C LEU A 380 -13.09 -9.59 3.16
N LYS A 381 -12.74 -10.77 2.64
CA LYS A 381 -13.44 -11.35 1.47
C LYS A 381 -13.70 -12.84 1.63
N GLN A 382 -14.86 -13.31 1.18
CA GLN A 382 -15.12 -14.74 1.10
C GLN A 382 -14.44 -15.32 -0.14
N ILE A 383 -13.47 -16.23 0.04
CA ILE A 383 -12.86 -16.93 -1.10
C ILE A 383 -13.85 -17.98 -1.60
N PRO A 384 -14.19 -17.96 -2.91
CA PRO A 384 -15.12 -18.93 -3.47
C PRO A 384 -14.55 -20.35 -3.36
N THR A 385 -15.47 -21.30 -3.08
CA THR A 385 -15.21 -22.73 -3.12
C THR A 385 -16.31 -23.36 -3.98
N PRO A 386 -15.98 -24.13 -5.03
CA PRO A 386 -14.65 -24.65 -5.44
C PRO A 386 -13.73 -23.58 -6.05
N LEU A 387 -12.46 -23.95 -6.26
CA LEU A 387 -11.48 -23.11 -6.97
C LEU A 387 -11.97 -22.74 -8.38
N GLY A 388 -11.63 -21.53 -8.81
CA GLY A 388 -11.90 -21.03 -10.15
C GLY A 388 -10.97 -21.64 -11.21
N VAL A 389 -10.99 -21.03 -12.40
CA VAL A 389 -10.00 -21.31 -13.46
C VAL A 389 -8.63 -20.81 -13.00
N ALA A 390 -7.56 -21.50 -13.37
CA ALA A 390 -6.21 -21.05 -13.11
C ALA A 390 -5.94 -19.69 -13.80
N ASP A 391 -5.39 -18.76 -13.02
CA ASP A 391 -4.90 -17.46 -13.47
C ASP A 391 -3.56 -17.61 -14.21
N ASP A 392 -2.77 -18.63 -13.86
CA ASP A 392 -1.44 -18.86 -14.44
C ASP A 392 -0.99 -20.32 -14.33
N VAL A 393 0.07 -20.68 -15.05
CA VAL A 393 0.70 -22.00 -15.03
C VAL A 393 2.15 -21.88 -14.58
N ILE A 394 2.55 -22.68 -13.60
CA ILE A 394 3.96 -22.84 -13.19
C ILE A 394 4.47 -24.17 -13.74
N ASP A 395 5.26 -24.07 -14.82
CA ASP A 395 5.83 -25.19 -15.56
C ASP A 395 7.26 -25.55 -15.14
N PHE A 396 7.76 -26.66 -15.67
CA PHE A 396 9.11 -27.17 -15.46
C PHE A 396 10.22 -26.29 -16.04
N ASP A 397 9.91 -25.43 -17.00
CA ASP A 397 10.86 -24.46 -17.56
C ASP A 397 11.10 -23.28 -16.60
N ASN A 398 10.16 -23.02 -15.68
CA ASN A 398 10.21 -21.88 -14.78
C ASN A 398 10.56 -22.23 -13.33
N ILE A 399 10.58 -23.50 -12.95
CA ILE A 399 11.00 -23.95 -11.60
C ILE A 399 12.48 -24.31 -11.54
N TYR A 400 13.10 -24.16 -10.36
CA TYR A 400 14.48 -24.58 -10.13
C TYR A 400 14.58 -26.03 -9.66
N GLN A 401 13.52 -26.53 -9.02
CA GLN A 401 13.41 -27.86 -8.45
C GLN A 401 11.95 -28.30 -8.49
N GLU A 402 11.69 -29.60 -8.69
CA GLU A 402 10.33 -30.16 -8.67
C GLU A 402 9.61 -29.75 -7.37
N PRO A 403 8.34 -29.31 -7.44
CA PRO A 403 7.62 -28.81 -6.27
C PRO A 403 7.53 -29.87 -5.18
N LYS A 404 7.82 -29.46 -3.95
CA LYS A 404 7.64 -30.35 -2.79
C LYS A 404 6.17 -30.33 -2.37
N ILE A 405 5.57 -31.52 -2.31
CA ILE A 405 4.19 -31.69 -1.85
C ILE A 405 4.20 -32.23 -0.43
N VAL A 406 3.56 -31.50 0.49
CA VAL A 406 3.32 -31.93 1.87
C VAL A 406 1.83 -32.11 2.05
N LEU A 407 1.42 -33.33 2.39
CA LEU A 407 0.01 -33.63 2.64
C LEU A 407 -0.35 -33.33 4.09
N GLU A 408 -1.26 -32.38 4.32
CA GLU A 408 -1.81 -32.11 5.66
C GLU A 408 -2.70 -33.27 6.15
N PRO A 409 -2.77 -33.54 7.47
CA PRO A 409 -3.69 -34.53 8.03
C PRO A 409 -5.16 -34.25 7.67
N PRO A 410 -6.01 -35.28 7.51
CA PRO A 410 -7.43 -35.06 7.34
C PRO A 410 -8.03 -34.42 8.58
N VAL A 411 -8.99 -33.52 8.42
CA VAL A 411 -9.84 -33.04 9.51
C VAL A 411 -11.11 -33.89 9.51
N LYS A 412 -11.32 -34.67 10.57
CA LYS A 412 -12.51 -35.53 10.69
C LYS A 412 -13.71 -34.79 11.27
N GLN A 413 -13.44 -33.74 12.06
CA GLN A 413 -14.45 -33.05 12.85
C GLN A 413 -14.02 -31.61 13.15
N VAL A 414 -14.99 -30.70 13.11
CA VAL A 414 -14.84 -29.32 13.57
C VAL A 414 -15.89 -29.05 14.65
N GLU A 415 -15.44 -28.58 15.80
CA GLU A 415 -16.26 -28.12 16.92
C GLU A 415 -16.23 -26.58 16.95
N VAL A 416 -17.40 -25.93 16.85
CA VAL A 416 -17.51 -24.47 16.93
C VAL A 416 -18.39 -24.09 18.11
N THR A 417 -17.82 -23.31 19.02
CA THR A 417 -18.55 -22.76 20.16
C THR A 417 -19.28 -21.49 19.76
N TYR A 418 -20.59 -21.42 19.99
CA TYR A 418 -21.40 -20.21 19.84
C TYR A 418 -21.86 -19.66 21.19
N TRP A 419 -22.04 -18.35 21.25
CA TRP A 419 -22.21 -17.58 22.49
C TRP A 419 -23.49 -16.75 22.43
N THR A 420 -24.39 -16.94 23.39
CA THR A 420 -25.56 -16.06 23.55
C THR A 420 -25.22 -14.80 24.34
N ASP A 421 -24.22 -14.89 25.22
CA ASP A 421 -23.62 -13.80 25.99
C ASP A 421 -22.15 -14.11 26.32
N LEU A 422 -21.47 -13.29 27.13
CA LEU A 422 -20.04 -13.44 27.47
C LEU A 422 -19.72 -14.61 28.44
N SER A 423 -20.73 -15.37 28.87
CA SER A 423 -20.64 -16.46 29.85
C SER A 423 -21.40 -17.73 29.45
N THR A 424 -22.40 -17.62 28.59
CA THR A 424 -23.25 -18.72 28.12
C THR A 424 -22.88 -19.11 26.70
N SER A 425 -22.50 -20.38 26.52
CA SER A 425 -22.14 -20.96 25.24
C SER A 425 -22.63 -22.39 25.06
N ALA A 426 -22.67 -22.83 23.81
CA ALA A 426 -22.92 -24.21 23.40
C ALA A 426 -22.05 -24.55 22.19
N ILE A 427 -21.87 -25.85 21.93
CA ILE A 427 -20.98 -26.36 20.90
C ILE A 427 -21.80 -27.02 19.81
N ASP A 428 -21.55 -26.60 18.56
CA ASP A 428 -21.98 -27.33 17.38
C ASP A 428 -20.81 -28.16 16.84
N THR A 429 -21.13 -29.36 16.35
CA THR A 429 -20.15 -30.30 15.82
C THR A 429 -20.54 -30.70 14.40
N VAL A 430 -19.59 -30.58 13.48
CA VAL A 430 -19.74 -31.07 12.11
C VAL A 430 -18.61 -32.07 11.83
N THR A 431 -18.95 -33.19 11.18
CA THR A 431 -17.99 -34.23 10.78
C THR A 431 -17.87 -34.29 9.26
N SER A 432 -16.67 -34.61 8.76
CA SER A 432 -16.44 -34.80 7.32
C SER A 432 -16.80 -36.20 6.81
N GLY A 433 -17.07 -37.14 7.71
CA GLY A 433 -17.27 -38.56 7.39
C GLY A 433 -15.99 -39.39 7.41
N GLU A 434 -14.82 -38.76 7.58
CA GLU A 434 -13.53 -39.44 7.75
C GLU A 434 -13.47 -40.21 9.08
N THR A 435 -12.88 -41.40 9.05
CA THR A 435 -12.75 -42.27 10.25
C THR A 435 -11.53 -41.93 11.11
N LEU A 436 -10.49 -41.34 10.50
CA LEU A 436 -9.27 -40.90 11.14
C LEU A 436 -8.99 -39.45 10.73
N GLY A 437 -8.45 -38.65 11.65
CA GLY A 437 -8.15 -37.25 11.41
C GLY A 437 -8.23 -36.38 12.66
N ASP A 438 -7.87 -35.12 12.47
CA ASP A 438 -7.82 -34.11 13.52
C ASP A 438 -9.23 -33.61 13.87
N VAL A 439 -9.39 -33.22 15.13
CA VAL A 439 -10.56 -32.50 15.63
C VAL A 439 -10.13 -31.05 15.83
N LEU A 440 -10.63 -30.15 15.01
CA LEU A 440 -10.37 -28.72 15.16
C LEU A 440 -11.43 -28.09 16.06
N LYS A 441 -10.99 -27.24 16.97
CA LYS A 441 -11.86 -26.54 17.93
C LYS A 441 -11.73 -25.04 17.74
N LEU A 442 -12.85 -24.38 17.46
CA LEU A 442 -12.96 -22.94 17.44
C LEU A 442 -13.68 -22.49 18.72
N GLU A 443 -12.88 -22.09 19.69
CA GLU A 443 -13.34 -21.60 20.99
C GLU A 443 -13.14 -20.08 21.08
N GLY A 444 -13.92 -19.41 21.93
CA GLY A 444 -13.68 -18.01 22.29
C GLY A 444 -14.13 -16.93 21.28
N ASN A 445 -14.59 -17.30 20.08
CA ASN A 445 -15.21 -16.33 19.16
C ASN A 445 -16.64 -15.98 19.59
N THR A 446 -16.78 -14.97 20.44
CA THR A 446 -18.07 -14.49 20.97
C THR A 446 -18.97 -13.82 19.94
N LEU A 447 -18.51 -13.60 18.70
CA LEU A 447 -19.31 -13.02 17.62
C LEU A 447 -20.16 -14.06 16.88
N ILE A 448 -19.94 -15.35 17.13
CA ILE A 448 -20.78 -16.44 16.64
C ILE A 448 -21.92 -16.65 17.63
N ASN A 449 -23.13 -16.21 17.31
CA ASN A 449 -24.23 -16.17 18.28
C ASN A 449 -25.35 -17.21 18.10
N THR A 450 -25.30 -18.00 17.04
CA THR A 450 -26.34 -19.01 16.75
C THR A 450 -25.72 -20.33 16.32
N SER A 451 -26.43 -21.42 16.61
CA SER A 451 -26.07 -22.76 16.11
C SER A 451 -26.00 -22.79 14.58
N ALA A 452 -26.98 -22.23 13.87
CA ALA A 452 -26.94 -22.15 12.41
C ALA A 452 -25.65 -21.50 11.87
N ARG A 453 -25.17 -20.42 12.54
CA ARG A 453 -23.91 -19.78 12.17
C ARG A 453 -22.69 -20.64 12.53
N ALA A 454 -22.67 -21.26 13.70
CA ALA A 454 -21.59 -22.17 14.10
C ALA A 454 -21.44 -23.34 13.13
N THR A 455 -22.55 -23.96 12.74
CA THR A 455 -22.59 -25.01 11.71
C THR A 455 -22.06 -24.50 10.36
N ALA A 456 -22.43 -23.29 9.93
CA ALA A 456 -21.91 -22.71 8.68
C ALA A 456 -20.38 -22.50 8.73
N VAL A 457 -19.86 -21.97 9.84
CA VAL A 457 -18.42 -21.78 10.06
C VAL A 457 -17.69 -23.13 10.07
N ALA A 458 -18.24 -24.14 10.75
CA ALA A 458 -17.66 -25.48 10.80
C ALA A 458 -17.57 -26.13 9.42
N ASN A 459 -18.62 -26.04 8.61
CA ASN A 459 -18.63 -26.52 7.23
C ASN A 459 -17.58 -25.81 6.36
N TRP A 460 -17.44 -24.49 6.52
CA TRP A 460 -16.42 -23.73 5.81
C TRP A 460 -15.00 -24.16 6.19
N ILE A 461 -14.70 -24.31 7.49
CA ILE A 461 -13.39 -24.80 7.95
C ILE A 461 -13.10 -26.18 7.34
N LEU A 462 -14.08 -27.09 7.33
CA LEU A 462 -13.92 -28.41 6.70
C LEU A 462 -13.64 -28.30 5.19
N ALA A 463 -14.37 -27.44 4.47
CA ALA A 463 -14.18 -27.24 3.04
C ALA A 463 -12.78 -26.69 2.72
N GLN A 464 -12.32 -25.69 3.49
CA GLN A 464 -10.97 -25.12 3.33
C GLN A 464 -9.90 -26.16 3.67
N LYS A 465 -10.10 -26.96 4.72
CA LYS A 465 -9.20 -28.04 5.13
C LYS A 465 -9.28 -29.30 4.26
N ALA A 466 -10.13 -29.32 3.24
CA ALA A 466 -10.09 -30.36 2.21
C ALA A 466 -8.94 -30.13 1.20
N TYR A 467 -8.45 -28.90 1.05
CA TYR A 467 -7.28 -28.56 0.22
C TYR A 467 -5.97 -28.91 0.95
N ARG A 468 -5.73 -30.22 1.10
CA ARG A 468 -4.67 -30.76 1.96
C ARG A 468 -3.31 -30.85 1.29
N ALA A 469 -3.23 -30.74 -0.03
CA ALA A 469 -1.97 -30.78 -0.74
C ALA A 469 -1.33 -29.38 -0.66
N LYS A 470 -0.31 -29.25 0.20
CA LYS A 470 0.51 -28.04 0.31
C LYS A 470 1.70 -28.15 -0.62
N TYR A 471 1.75 -27.31 -1.64
CA TYR A 471 2.85 -27.20 -2.58
C TYR A 471 3.84 -26.16 -2.10
N GLN A 472 5.13 -26.49 -2.16
CA GLN A 472 6.24 -25.57 -1.96
C GLN A 472 7.04 -25.50 -3.25
N ILE A 473 6.98 -24.35 -3.92
CA ILE A 473 7.53 -24.13 -5.27
C ILE A 473 8.67 -23.13 -5.15
N ASN A 474 9.87 -23.51 -5.62
CA ASN A 474 11.02 -22.62 -5.73
C ASN A 474 11.32 -22.40 -7.22
N TRP A 475 11.20 -21.16 -7.68
CA TRP A 475 11.05 -20.87 -9.10
C TRP A 475 11.47 -19.44 -9.43
N ARG A 476 11.45 -19.11 -10.72
CA ARG A 476 11.85 -17.78 -11.21
C ARG A 476 10.97 -16.67 -10.62
N GLY A 477 9.67 -16.91 -10.41
CA GLY A 477 8.74 -15.96 -9.82
C GLY A 477 8.11 -15.00 -10.84
N ASN A 478 6.86 -14.61 -10.58
CA ASN A 478 6.12 -13.60 -11.32
C ASN A 478 5.61 -12.51 -10.34
N PRO A 479 6.03 -11.24 -10.49
CA PRO A 479 5.54 -10.12 -9.67
C PRO A 479 4.02 -9.95 -9.69
N ALA A 480 3.35 -10.34 -10.79
CA ALA A 480 1.92 -10.15 -10.99
C ALA A 480 1.05 -11.11 -10.16
N HIS A 481 1.58 -12.23 -9.66
CA HIS A 481 0.83 -13.12 -8.76
C HIS A 481 0.38 -12.41 -7.50
N GLU A 482 -0.71 -12.89 -6.89
CA GLU A 482 -1.26 -12.41 -5.62
C GLU A 482 -1.67 -13.58 -4.71
N LEU A 483 -1.85 -13.29 -3.43
CA LEU A 483 -2.49 -14.22 -2.52
C LEU A 483 -3.93 -14.51 -2.99
N GLY A 484 -4.28 -15.79 -3.10
CA GLY A 484 -5.60 -16.24 -3.52
C GLY A 484 -5.74 -16.55 -5.01
N ASP A 485 -4.76 -16.17 -5.84
CA ASP A 485 -4.70 -16.56 -7.25
C ASP A 485 -4.66 -18.09 -7.37
N VAL A 486 -5.39 -18.63 -8.35
CA VAL A 486 -5.38 -20.06 -8.67
C VAL A 486 -4.29 -20.30 -9.70
N ILE A 487 -3.42 -21.27 -9.45
CA ILE A 487 -2.34 -21.66 -10.35
C ILE A 487 -2.43 -23.14 -10.67
N ASP A 488 -2.07 -23.49 -11.90
CA ASP A 488 -1.82 -24.87 -12.30
C ASP A 488 -0.31 -25.16 -12.17
N ILE A 489 0.01 -26.25 -11.48
CA ILE A 489 1.40 -26.64 -11.20
C ILE A 489 1.71 -27.90 -11.99
N GLU A 490 2.66 -27.80 -12.93
CA GLU A 490 3.10 -28.94 -13.73
C GLU A 490 3.70 -30.03 -12.83
N ASN A 491 3.42 -31.29 -13.18
CA ASN A 491 4.06 -32.43 -12.54
C ASN A 491 4.45 -33.52 -13.54
N SER A 492 5.34 -34.40 -13.09
CA SER A 492 5.92 -35.49 -13.87
C SER A 492 4.91 -36.57 -14.33
N PHE A 493 3.65 -36.51 -13.88
CA PHE A 493 2.62 -37.54 -14.12
C PHE A 493 1.50 -37.09 -15.08
N GLY A 494 1.60 -35.87 -15.65
CA GLY A 494 0.88 -35.47 -16.87
C GLY A 494 -0.49 -34.82 -16.70
N SER A 495 -0.96 -34.58 -15.47
CA SER A 495 -2.12 -33.72 -15.22
C SER A 495 -1.74 -32.64 -14.22
N ASP A 496 -1.81 -31.38 -14.60
CA ASP A 496 -1.45 -30.26 -13.73
C ASP A 496 -2.31 -30.26 -12.46
N MET A 497 -1.72 -29.79 -11.36
CA MET A 497 -2.40 -29.70 -10.07
C MET A 497 -2.82 -28.27 -9.81
N SER A 498 -4.13 -28.03 -9.75
CA SER A 498 -4.67 -26.71 -9.43
C SER A 498 -4.62 -26.44 -7.92
N ALA A 499 -4.07 -25.29 -7.56
CA ALA A 499 -3.93 -24.84 -6.18
C ALA A 499 -4.08 -23.32 -6.08
N PHE A 500 -4.51 -22.80 -4.93
CA PHE A 500 -4.52 -21.34 -4.71
C PHE A 500 -3.33 -20.90 -3.88
N ILE A 501 -2.76 -19.76 -4.22
CA ILE A 501 -1.58 -19.21 -3.55
C ILE A 501 -1.95 -18.74 -2.13
N THR A 502 -1.18 -19.20 -1.15
CA THR A 502 -1.35 -18.86 0.27
C THR A 502 -0.14 -18.15 0.87
N LYS A 503 1.01 -18.23 0.22
CA LYS A 503 2.22 -17.52 0.63
C LYS A 503 3.08 -17.19 -0.57
N ARG A 504 3.68 -16.00 -0.56
CA ARG A 504 4.71 -15.60 -1.50
C ARG A 504 5.91 -15.07 -0.74
N ASN A 505 7.08 -15.47 -1.18
CA ASN A 505 8.35 -14.88 -0.80
C ASN A 505 9.07 -14.47 -2.09
N MET A 506 9.38 -13.19 -2.23
CA MET A 506 10.13 -12.65 -3.35
C MET A 506 11.43 -12.05 -2.86
N THR A 507 12.49 -12.22 -3.63
CA THR A 507 13.77 -11.54 -3.39
C THR A 507 14.29 -10.99 -4.69
N TYR A 508 14.64 -9.70 -4.68
CA TYR A 508 15.31 -9.00 -5.77
C TYR A 508 16.71 -8.58 -5.33
N GLN A 509 17.71 -8.89 -6.15
CA GLN A 509 19.13 -8.51 -5.95
C GLN A 509 19.87 -8.46 -7.30
N GLY A 510 19.34 -7.69 -8.25
CA GLY A 510 19.76 -7.70 -9.67
C GLY A 510 19.17 -8.85 -10.49
N TYR A 511 18.44 -9.75 -9.84
CA TYR A 511 17.59 -10.77 -10.45
C TYR A 511 16.44 -11.09 -9.48
N LEU A 512 15.33 -11.61 -10.01
CA LEU A 512 14.18 -12.04 -9.21
C LEU A 512 14.24 -13.53 -8.90
N GLN A 513 14.00 -13.87 -7.65
CA GLN A 513 13.70 -15.22 -7.18
C GLN A 513 12.36 -15.24 -6.45
N GLY A 514 11.55 -16.27 -6.72
CA GLY A 514 10.26 -16.49 -6.06
C GLY A 514 10.19 -17.82 -5.34
N GLN A 515 9.54 -17.82 -4.18
CA GLN A 515 9.02 -19.02 -3.54
C GLN A 515 7.52 -18.86 -3.31
N THR A 516 6.75 -19.83 -3.75
CA THR A 516 5.28 -19.83 -3.63
C THR A 516 4.85 -21.03 -2.80
N GLU A 517 4.01 -20.81 -1.79
CA GLU A 517 3.24 -21.89 -1.18
C GLU A 517 1.77 -21.81 -1.60
N ALA A 518 1.24 -22.93 -2.09
CA ALA A 518 -0.14 -23.03 -2.57
C ALA A 518 -0.84 -24.25 -1.95
N HIS A 519 -2.17 -24.18 -1.85
CA HIS A 519 -3.00 -25.28 -1.34
C HIS A 519 -3.96 -25.77 -2.42
N GLY A 520 -3.98 -27.08 -2.65
CA GLY A 520 -4.84 -27.73 -3.64
C GLY A 520 -5.51 -28.98 -3.09
N ALA A 521 -6.41 -29.54 -3.88
CA ALA A 521 -7.06 -30.81 -3.55
C ALA A 521 -6.05 -31.96 -3.69
N VAL A 522 -6.33 -33.06 -2.99
CA VAL A 522 -5.61 -34.32 -3.17
C VAL A 522 -6.29 -35.07 -4.31
N ASN A 523 -5.52 -35.44 -5.34
CA ASN A 523 -6.00 -36.28 -6.44
C ASN A 523 -6.21 -37.73 -6.02
#